data_AF-A0A1F4D6G3-F1
#
_entry.id   AF-A0A1F4D6G3-F1
#
_cell.length_a   1.000
_cell.length_b   1.000
_cell.length_c   1.000
_cell.angle_alpha   90.00
_cell.angle_beta   90.00
_cell.angle_gamma   90.00
#
_symmetry.space_group_name_H-M   'P 1'
#
loop_
_entity.id
_entity.type
_entity.pdbx_description
1 polymer ?
#
loop_
_entity_poly.entity_id
_entity_poly.type
_entity_poly.pdbx_seq_one_letter_code
_entity_poly.pdbx_strand_id
1 'polypeptide(L)'
;MTAIVLAFPASAWADVYAYVALPLTATQETSVPSSSGYGSVTALYDTATKTLVYSIVYQLNPEATATAAHFHGPAALGSNAGVAIGLPTQPTGNAGKLTGSVTLTAAQEAELLAGNWYVNIHSSLSSGGELRAQLLENSGTLALPLYNNGKLTLQTVLTPGLAGTASYSAELSFSEASNAFNLTGATPFR
;
A
#
# COMPACT_ATOMS: atom_id res chain seq x y z
N MET A 1 43.21 -37.12 -7.68
CA MET A 1 43.14 -35.66 -7.53
C MET A 1 41.80 -35.32 -6.91
N THR A 2 41.78 -34.84 -5.68
CA THR A 2 40.55 -34.50 -4.95
C THR A 2 40.16 -33.07 -5.33
N ALA A 3 39.05 -32.89 -6.05
CA ALA A 3 38.56 -31.58 -6.43
C ALA A 3 37.88 -30.91 -5.23
N ILE A 4 38.42 -29.78 -4.78
CA ILE A 4 37.76 -28.88 -3.82
C ILE A 4 36.80 -28.01 -4.63
N VAL A 5 35.50 -28.20 -4.42
CA VAL A 5 34.47 -27.30 -4.97
C VAL A 5 34.26 -26.18 -3.96
N LEU A 6 34.69 -24.97 -4.32
CA LEU A 6 34.31 -23.74 -3.63
C LEU A 6 32.88 -23.38 -4.04
N ALA A 7 31.91 -23.65 -3.17
CA ALA A 7 30.55 -23.17 -3.35
C ALA A 7 30.53 -21.67 -3.06
N PHE A 8 30.28 -20.86 -4.10
CA PHE A 8 29.94 -19.45 -3.91
C PHE A 8 28.53 -19.37 -3.30
N PRO A 9 28.28 -18.48 -2.32
CA PRO A 9 26.92 -18.25 -1.85
C PRO A 9 26.10 -17.74 -3.04
N ALA A 10 24.97 -18.40 -3.32
CA ALA A 10 24.01 -17.88 -4.26
C ALA A 10 23.58 -16.49 -3.78
N SER A 11 23.62 -15.50 -4.67
CA SER A 11 23.01 -14.19 -4.41
C SER A 11 21.56 -14.45 -3.99
N ALA A 12 21.20 -14.12 -2.75
CA ALA A 12 19.80 -14.12 -2.35
C ALA A 12 19.18 -12.88 -3.02
N TRP A 13 18.41 -13.11 -4.08
CA TRP A 13 17.60 -12.05 -4.69
C TRP A 13 16.50 -11.75 -3.69
N ALA A 14 16.34 -10.48 -3.31
CA ALA A 14 15.25 -10.08 -2.44
C ALA A 14 13.92 -10.29 -3.17
N ASP A 15 12.99 -11.01 -2.56
CA ASP A 15 11.61 -11.06 -3.05
C ASP A 15 10.93 -9.74 -2.68
N VAL A 16 10.35 -9.09 -3.68
CA VAL A 16 9.52 -7.89 -3.50
C VAL A 16 8.05 -8.26 -3.71
N TYR A 17 7.25 -8.13 -2.66
CA TYR A 17 5.81 -8.34 -2.72
C TYR A 17 5.10 -7.01 -2.99
N ALA A 18 4.17 -7.01 -3.94
CA ALA A 18 3.49 -5.80 -4.39
C ALA A 18 1.99 -5.83 -4.06
N TYR A 19 1.52 -4.73 -3.49
CA TYR A 19 0.14 -4.47 -3.11
C TYR A 19 -0.28 -3.22 -3.87
N VAL A 20 -0.77 -3.35 -5.09
CA VAL A 20 -0.92 -2.21 -6.01
C VAL A 20 -2.36 -1.77 -6.09
N ALA A 21 -2.59 -0.47 -5.85
CA ALA A 21 -3.87 0.21 -6.04
C ALA A 21 -5.06 -0.51 -5.38
N LEU A 22 -4.83 -1.06 -4.19
CA LEU A 22 -5.87 -1.73 -3.42
C LEU A 22 -6.95 -0.71 -3.05
N PRO A 23 -8.23 -1.01 -3.31
CA PRO A 23 -9.30 -0.05 -3.09
C PRO A 23 -9.44 0.22 -1.59
N LEU A 24 -9.48 1.50 -1.22
CA LEU A 24 -9.73 1.95 0.15
C LEU A 24 -11.19 2.42 0.22
N THR A 25 -12.05 1.67 0.91
CA THR A 25 -13.50 1.86 0.84
C THR A 25 -14.18 1.58 2.18
N ALA A 26 -15.30 2.26 2.45
CA ALA A 26 -16.12 2.02 3.64
C ALA A 26 -16.71 0.61 3.71
N THR A 27 -17.03 0.00 2.57
CA THR A 27 -17.64 -1.34 2.48
C THR A 27 -16.73 -2.49 2.96
N GLN A 28 -15.43 -2.21 3.13
CA GLN A 28 -14.49 -3.19 3.68
C GLN A 28 -14.44 -3.17 5.21
N GLU A 29 -15.04 -2.17 5.87
CA GLU A 29 -15.19 -2.16 7.32
C GLU A 29 -16.16 -3.24 7.79
N THR A 30 -15.92 -3.74 9.01
CA THR A 30 -16.78 -4.77 9.61
C THR A 30 -18.16 -4.23 9.99
N SER A 31 -18.20 -2.99 10.46
CA SER A 31 -19.42 -2.21 10.63
C SER A 31 -19.37 -1.06 9.62
N VAL A 32 -19.89 -1.31 8.41
CA VAL A 32 -19.82 -0.37 7.28
C VAL A 32 -20.38 1.00 7.66
N PRO A 33 -19.55 2.06 7.70
CA PRO A 33 -20.02 3.41 7.98
C PRO A 33 -20.76 4.00 6.78
N SER A 34 -21.64 4.97 7.04
CA SER A 34 -22.33 5.73 5.98
C SER A 34 -21.38 6.75 5.35
N SER A 35 -20.38 6.30 4.60
CA SER A 35 -19.41 7.13 3.89
C SER A 35 -19.43 6.86 2.39
N SER A 36 -19.29 7.91 1.59
CA SER A 36 -19.00 7.83 0.15
C SER A 36 -17.53 8.06 -0.15
N GLY A 37 -16.70 8.14 0.90
CA GLY A 37 -15.27 8.27 0.80
C GLY A 37 -14.64 7.09 0.07
N TYR A 38 -13.49 7.37 -0.53
CA TYR A 38 -12.76 6.43 -1.35
C TYR A 38 -11.26 6.73 -1.28
N GLY A 39 -10.47 5.80 -1.76
CA GLY A 39 -9.04 5.99 -1.90
C GLY A 39 -8.37 4.77 -2.50
N SER A 40 -7.05 4.76 -2.42
CA SER A 40 -6.25 3.62 -2.81
C SER A 40 -4.99 3.50 -1.98
N VAL A 41 -4.49 2.27 -1.90
CA VAL A 41 -3.29 1.91 -1.17
C VAL A 41 -2.36 1.19 -2.12
N THR A 42 -1.16 1.72 -2.25
CA THR A 42 -0.05 1.02 -2.90
C THR A 42 1.05 0.80 -1.89
N ALA A 43 1.52 -0.43 -1.74
CA ALA A 43 2.66 -0.76 -0.90
C ALA A 43 3.58 -1.78 -1.58
N LEU A 44 4.88 -1.69 -1.29
CA LEU A 44 5.91 -2.61 -1.74
C LEU A 44 6.67 -3.11 -0.51
N TYR A 45 6.81 -4.42 -0.39
CA TYR A 45 7.51 -5.06 0.70
C TYR A 45 8.76 -5.76 0.21
N ASP A 46 9.92 -5.38 0.73
CA ASP A 46 11.21 -6.01 0.46
C ASP A 46 11.56 -6.97 1.60
N THR A 47 11.68 -8.27 1.29
CA THR A 47 11.99 -9.33 2.27
C THR A 47 13.40 -9.28 2.82
N ALA A 48 14.37 -8.69 2.10
CA ALA A 48 15.75 -8.59 2.55
C ALA A 48 15.92 -7.48 3.58
N THR A 49 15.31 -6.31 3.33
CA THR A 49 15.38 -5.16 4.25
C THR A 49 14.24 -5.14 5.27
N LYS A 50 13.23 -6.00 5.08
CA LYS A 50 11.96 -6.01 5.83
C LYS A 50 11.22 -4.68 5.78
N THR A 51 11.42 -3.91 4.71
CA THR A 51 10.85 -2.57 4.59
C THR A 51 9.57 -2.62 3.78
N LEU A 52 8.48 -2.12 4.36
CA LEU A 52 7.23 -1.83 3.67
C LEU A 52 7.19 -0.33 3.33
N VAL A 53 7.34 0.00 2.05
CA VAL A 53 7.13 1.36 1.54
C VAL A 53 5.68 1.49 1.10
N TYR A 54 5.00 2.57 1.46
CA TYR A 54 3.58 2.74 1.17
C TYR A 54 3.24 4.14 0.64
N SER A 55 2.14 4.20 -0.10
CA SER A 55 1.44 5.40 -0.56
C SER A 55 -0.06 5.16 -0.44
N ILE A 56 -0.72 5.94 0.39
CA ILE A 56 -2.16 5.90 0.63
C ILE A 56 -2.73 7.24 0.17
N VAL A 57 -3.73 7.21 -0.69
CA VAL A 57 -4.49 8.41 -1.09
C VAL A 57 -5.92 8.22 -0.64
N TYR A 58 -6.53 9.27 -0.10
CA TYR A 58 -7.90 9.18 0.40
C TYR A 58 -8.67 10.48 0.16
N GLN A 59 -9.99 10.31 0.09
CA GLN A 59 -11.01 11.33 0.10
C GLN A 59 -12.14 10.82 1.00
N LEU A 60 -12.49 11.59 2.03
CA LEU A 60 -13.67 11.39 2.87
C LEU A 60 -14.81 12.28 2.37
N ASN A 61 -15.98 12.12 2.99
CA ASN A 61 -17.08 13.06 2.81
C ASN A 61 -16.65 14.50 3.23
N PRO A 62 -17.21 15.56 2.63
CA PRO A 62 -16.80 16.94 2.92
C PRO A 62 -16.79 17.31 4.40
N GLU A 63 -17.73 16.76 5.17
CA GLU A 63 -17.94 17.09 6.59
C GLU A 63 -17.12 16.21 7.56
N ALA A 64 -16.45 15.19 7.03
CA ALA A 64 -15.58 14.32 7.80
C ALA A 64 -14.16 14.88 7.82
N THR A 65 -13.49 14.81 8.96
CA THR A 65 -12.06 15.10 9.09
C THR A 65 -11.34 13.82 9.46
N ALA A 66 -10.33 13.43 8.68
CA ALA A 66 -9.46 12.31 9.01
C ALA A 66 -8.68 12.62 10.28
N THR A 67 -8.62 11.63 11.18
CA THR A 67 -8.06 11.78 12.53
C THR A 67 -6.87 10.86 12.76
N ALA A 68 -6.88 9.68 12.15
CA ALA A 68 -5.78 8.74 12.24
C ALA A 68 -5.76 7.78 11.04
N ALA A 69 -4.60 7.19 10.77
CA ALA A 69 -4.43 6.07 9.88
C ALA A 69 -3.41 5.08 10.44
N HIS A 70 -3.71 3.79 10.31
CA HIS A 70 -2.94 2.71 10.90
C HIS A 70 -2.90 1.49 9.98
N PHE A 71 -1.81 0.73 10.05
CA PHE A 71 -1.85 -0.69 9.69
C PHE A 71 -2.33 -1.49 10.89
N HIS A 72 -3.27 -2.38 10.66
CA HIS A 72 -3.84 -3.31 11.64
C HIS A 72 -3.52 -4.75 11.24
N GLY A 73 -3.42 -5.61 12.24
CA GLY A 73 -3.21 -7.04 12.04
C GLY A 73 -2.89 -7.77 13.36
N PRO A 74 -2.93 -9.11 13.35
CA PRO A 74 -3.44 -9.95 12.28
C PRO A 74 -4.98 -10.06 12.30
N ALA A 75 -5.63 -9.89 11.14
CA ALA A 75 -7.05 -10.17 10.94
C ALA A 75 -7.35 -10.63 9.51
N ALA A 76 -8.19 -11.67 9.40
CA ALA A 76 -8.79 -12.07 8.15
C ALA A 76 -9.73 -10.98 7.59
N LEU A 77 -10.08 -11.10 6.32
CA LEU A 77 -11.07 -10.23 5.67
C LEU A 77 -12.39 -10.23 6.48
N GLY A 78 -12.93 -9.03 6.73
CA GLY A 78 -14.16 -8.89 7.51
C GLY A 78 -14.01 -9.11 9.02
N SER A 79 -12.78 -9.16 9.55
CA SER A 79 -12.50 -9.14 10.99
C SER A 79 -11.64 -7.93 11.38
N ASN A 80 -11.77 -7.47 12.63
CA ASN A 80 -10.95 -6.38 13.17
C ASN A 80 -9.75 -6.93 13.93
N ALA A 81 -8.67 -6.16 13.96
CA ALA A 81 -7.51 -6.38 14.82
C ALA A 81 -7.08 -5.07 15.51
N GLY A 82 -6.22 -5.20 16.50
CA GLY A 82 -5.50 -4.05 17.07
C GLY A 82 -4.58 -3.38 16.05
N VAL A 83 -4.02 -2.24 16.44
CA VAL A 83 -3.02 -1.53 15.64
C VAL A 83 -1.73 -2.35 15.62
N ALA A 84 -1.28 -2.72 14.42
CA ALA A 84 0.02 -3.34 14.22
C ALA A 84 1.12 -2.27 14.09
N ILE A 85 0.84 -1.21 13.33
CA ILE A 85 1.74 -0.06 13.15
C ILE A 85 0.92 1.23 13.04
N GLY A 86 1.24 2.22 13.86
CA GLY A 86 0.75 3.58 13.67
C GLY A 86 1.58 4.31 12.63
N LEU A 87 0.93 4.97 11.65
CA LEU A 87 1.67 5.70 10.62
C LEU A 87 2.43 6.88 11.25
N PRO A 88 3.71 7.13 10.88
CA PRO A 88 4.49 8.26 11.41
C PRO A 88 3.83 9.61 11.18
N THR A 89 3.19 9.77 10.01
CA THR A 89 2.40 10.95 9.66
C THR A 89 0.93 10.58 9.64
N GLN A 90 0.13 11.32 10.39
CA GLN A 90 -1.31 11.13 10.47
C GLN A 90 -2.03 11.99 9.42
N PRO A 91 -3.18 11.52 8.88
CA PRO A 91 -3.98 12.29 7.95
C PRO A 91 -4.63 13.49 8.64
N THR A 92 -4.91 14.53 7.86
CA THR A 92 -5.62 15.74 8.30
C THR A 92 -6.59 16.20 7.24
N GLY A 93 -7.71 16.79 7.63
CA GLY A 93 -8.72 17.27 6.69
C GLY A 93 -9.51 16.12 6.07
N ASN A 94 -10.25 16.39 5.00
CA ASN A 94 -11.11 15.41 4.34
C ASN A 94 -10.46 14.73 3.14
N ALA A 95 -9.23 15.09 2.77
CA ALA A 95 -8.53 14.52 1.63
C ALA A 95 -7.01 14.60 1.86
N GLY A 96 -6.26 13.64 1.31
CA GLY A 96 -4.82 13.72 1.39
C GLY A 96 -4.08 12.51 0.84
N LYS A 97 -2.76 12.59 0.97
CA LYS A 97 -1.82 11.52 0.61
C LYS A 97 -0.87 11.28 1.78
N LEU A 98 -0.74 10.02 2.19
CA LEU A 98 0.20 9.56 3.19
C LEU A 98 1.24 8.67 2.51
N THR A 99 2.50 9.02 2.65
CA THR A 99 3.61 8.21 2.15
C THR A 99 4.64 7.99 3.25
N GLY A 100 5.30 6.84 3.21
CA GLY A 100 6.38 6.57 4.14
C GLY A 100 6.89 5.15 3.98
N SER A 101 7.69 4.73 4.95
CA SER A 101 8.21 3.38 5.04
C SER A 101 8.24 2.94 6.49
N VAL A 102 8.01 1.66 6.72
CA VAL A 102 8.12 1.04 8.05
C VAL A 102 8.89 -0.27 7.93
N THR A 103 9.71 -0.58 8.94
CA THR A 103 10.43 -1.84 9.01
C THR A 103 9.61 -2.83 9.82
N LEU A 104 9.36 -4.01 9.26
CA LEU A 104 8.56 -5.05 9.88
C LEU A 104 9.44 -6.01 10.70
N THR A 105 8.90 -6.47 11.82
CA THR A 105 9.44 -7.65 12.50
C THR A 105 9.14 -8.92 11.68
N ALA A 106 9.84 -10.02 11.97
CA ALA A 106 9.58 -11.29 11.28
C ALA A 106 8.15 -11.82 11.48
N ALA A 107 7.53 -11.54 12.63
CA ALA A 107 6.13 -11.91 12.87
C ALA A 107 5.18 -11.08 11.99
N GLN A 108 5.38 -9.77 11.96
CA GLN A 108 4.57 -8.86 11.13
C GLN A 108 4.71 -9.14 9.63
N GLU A 109 5.92 -9.51 9.17
CA GLU A 109 6.14 -10.00 7.81
C GLU A 109 5.25 -11.20 7.50
N ALA A 110 5.28 -12.24 8.35
CA ALA A 110 4.49 -13.44 8.13
C ALA A 110 2.98 -13.13 8.08
N GLU A 111 2.51 -12.20 8.92
CA GLU A 111 1.11 -11.77 8.93
C GLU A 111 0.72 -10.97 7.68
N LEU A 112 1.60 -10.06 7.23
CA LEU A 112 1.40 -9.29 6.00
C LEU A 112 1.34 -10.22 4.79
N LEU A 113 2.32 -11.13 4.66
CA LEU A 113 2.38 -12.08 3.55
C LEU A 113 1.23 -13.11 3.56
N ALA A 114 0.64 -13.36 4.73
CA ALA A 114 -0.58 -14.15 4.86
C ALA A 114 -1.86 -13.38 4.51
N GLY A 115 -1.77 -12.10 4.12
CA GLY A 115 -2.91 -11.25 3.79
C GLY A 115 -3.73 -10.85 5.01
N ASN A 116 -3.17 -10.93 6.22
CA ASN A 116 -3.86 -10.66 7.49
C ASN A 116 -3.70 -9.20 7.95
N TRP A 117 -3.18 -8.34 7.07
CA TRP A 117 -3.04 -6.91 7.36
C TRP A 117 -4.04 -6.09 6.59
N TYR A 118 -4.49 -4.99 7.19
CA TYR A 118 -5.27 -3.97 6.50
C TYR A 118 -4.79 -2.59 6.92
N VAL A 119 -4.97 -1.61 6.04
CA VAL A 119 -4.88 -0.21 6.42
C VAL A 119 -6.26 0.34 6.66
N ASN A 120 -6.37 1.20 7.66
CA ASN A 120 -7.60 1.85 8.06
C ASN A 120 -7.38 3.37 8.15
N ILE A 121 -8.38 4.15 7.76
CA ILE A 121 -8.45 5.60 8.00
C ILE A 121 -9.65 5.88 8.90
N HIS A 122 -9.38 6.51 10.03
CA HIS A 122 -10.37 6.95 11.00
C HIS A 122 -10.75 8.41 10.78
N SER A 123 -11.97 8.80 11.15
CA SER A 123 -12.44 10.18 11.02
C SER A 123 -13.29 10.66 12.18
N SER A 124 -13.63 11.95 12.17
CA SER A 124 -14.58 12.58 13.07
C SER A 124 -15.99 11.97 13.00
N LEU A 125 -16.37 11.34 11.89
CA LEU A 125 -17.68 10.71 11.69
C LEU A 125 -17.64 9.19 11.85
N SER A 126 -16.45 8.58 11.88
CA SER A 126 -16.27 7.13 12.01
C SER A 126 -14.94 6.81 12.70
N SER A 127 -14.95 6.90 14.04
CA SER A 127 -13.75 6.68 14.87
C SER A 127 -13.29 5.23 14.91
N GLY A 128 -14.19 4.26 14.69
CA GLY A 128 -13.84 2.85 14.56
C GLY A 128 -13.16 2.48 13.23
N GLY A 129 -13.19 3.40 12.26
CA GLY A 129 -12.72 3.22 10.89
C GLY A 129 -13.76 3.76 9.90
N GLU A 130 -13.33 4.64 9.00
CA GLU A 130 -14.15 5.16 7.89
C GLU A 130 -13.87 4.41 6.58
N LEU A 131 -12.59 4.17 6.27
CA LEU A 131 -12.18 3.49 5.06
C LEU A 131 -11.14 2.40 5.37
N ARG A 132 -11.31 1.24 4.75
CA ARG A 132 -10.41 0.09 4.89
C ARG A 132 -9.97 -0.46 3.55
N ALA A 133 -8.73 -0.95 3.52
CA ALA A 133 -8.18 -1.75 2.43
C ALA A 133 -7.43 -2.96 3.03
N GLN A 134 -7.90 -4.16 2.74
CA GLN A 134 -7.14 -5.37 3.07
C GLN A 134 -5.89 -5.47 2.18
N LEU A 135 -4.72 -5.68 2.77
CA LEU A 135 -3.46 -5.85 2.06
C LEU A 135 -3.36 -7.29 1.54
N LEU A 136 -4.03 -7.54 0.42
CA LEU A 136 -3.90 -8.77 -0.34
C LEU A 136 -2.87 -8.55 -1.44
N GLU A 137 -1.85 -9.40 -1.46
CA GLU A 137 -0.83 -9.33 -2.49
C GLU A 137 -1.45 -9.61 -3.86
N ASN A 138 -1.08 -8.81 -4.86
CA ASN A 138 -1.65 -8.91 -6.21
C ASN A 138 -0.60 -8.87 -7.32
N SER A 139 0.63 -9.28 -6.99
CA SER A 139 1.76 -9.25 -7.91
C SER A 139 1.58 -10.27 -9.06
N GLY A 140 0.93 -11.41 -8.80
CA GLY A 140 0.68 -12.44 -9.80
C GLY A 140 -0.54 -12.22 -10.72
N THR A 141 -1.42 -11.27 -10.41
CA THR A 141 -2.73 -11.09 -11.08
C THR A 141 -2.85 -9.83 -11.95
N LEU A 142 -1.92 -8.90 -11.77
CA LEU A 142 -1.76 -7.73 -12.62
C LEU A 142 -0.45 -7.91 -13.39
N ALA A 143 -0.32 -7.37 -14.61
CA ALA A 143 1.00 -7.28 -15.22
C ALA A 143 1.88 -6.50 -14.24
N LEU A 144 2.84 -7.21 -13.63
CA LEU A 144 3.69 -6.68 -12.57
C LEU A 144 4.22 -5.31 -13.01
N PRO A 145 4.14 -4.29 -12.14
CA PRO A 145 4.78 -3.05 -12.47
C PRO A 145 6.27 -3.29 -12.68
N LEU A 146 6.76 -2.98 -13.88
CA LEU A 146 8.17 -3.17 -14.23
C LEU A 146 9.02 -2.26 -13.34
N TYR A 147 9.86 -2.86 -12.50
CA TYR A 147 10.90 -2.16 -11.76
C TYR A 147 12.23 -2.29 -12.50
N ASN A 148 12.67 -1.23 -13.16
CA ASN A 148 13.94 -1.19 -13.89
C ASN A 148 14.63 0.16 -13.68
N ASN A 149 15.94 0.14 -13.40
CA ASN A 149 16.76 1.35 -13.20
C ASN A 149 16.18 2.34 -12.17
N GLY A 150 15.67 1.84 -11.03
CA GLY A 150 15.09 2.69 -9.98
C GLY A 150 13.70 3.25 -10.31
N LYS A 151 13.03 2.70 -11.32
CA LYS A 151 11.75 3.20 -11.84
C LYS A 151 10.69 2.09 -11.85
N LEU A 152 9.52 2.37 -11.29
CA LEU A 152 8.36 1.50 -11.16
C LEU A 152 7.25 1.98 -12.12
N THR A 153 6.90 1.15 -13.11
CA THR A 153 5.84 1.46 -14.08
C THR A 153 4.53 0.79 -13.71
N LEU A 154 3.58 1.54 -13.15
CA LEU A 154 2.23 1.08 -12.83
C LEU A 154 1.37 1.09 -14.11
N GLN A 155 0.84 -0.08 -14.49
CA GLN A 155 -0.02 -0.22 -15.68
C GLN A 155 -1.43 0.35 -15.47
N THR A 156 -1.85 0.57 -14.22
CA THR A 156 -3.19 1.10 -13.91
C THR A 156 -3.16 1.88 -12.61
N VAL A 157 -3.36 3.19 -12.70
CA VAL A 157 -3.73 4.06 -11.57
C VAL A 157 -5.13 4.59 -11.84
N LEU A 158 -6.05 4.46 -10.88
CA LEU A 158 -7.31 5.19 -10.90
C LEU A 158 -7.09 6.53 -10.18
N THR A 159 -7.31 7.65 -10.88
CA THR A 159 -7.36 8.97 -10.26
C THR A 159 -8.81 9.41 -10.10
N PRO A 160 -9.25 9.67 -8.85
CA PRO A 160 -10.57 10.26 -8.62
C PRO A 160 -10.62 11.72 -9.09
N GLY A 161 -11.69 12.11 -9.80
CA GLY A 161 -11.97 13.51 -10.17
C GLY A 161 -12.01 13.84 -11.68
N LEU A 162 -11.79 12.87 -12.57
CA LEU A 162 -12.08 13.04 -14.00
C LEU A 162 -13.30 12.21 -14.39
N ALA A 163 -14.26 12.83 -15.07
CA ALA A 163 -15.45 12.14 -15.56
C ALA A 163 -15.07 11.08 -16.62
N GLY A 164 -15.33 9.81 -16.31
CA GLY A 164 -15.09 8.66 -17.19
C GLY A 164 -14.08 7.65 -16.62
N THR A 165 -14.18 6.39 -17.03
CA THR A 165 -13.24 5.32 -16.70
C THR A 165 -11.92 5.55 -17.44
N ALA A 166 -11.00 6.32 -16.88
CA ALA A 166 -9.66 6.46 -17.44
C ALA A 166 -8.65 5.69 -16.59
N SER A 167 -7.97 4.72 -17.21
CA SER A 167 -6.79 4.05 -16.64
C SER A 167 -5.54 4.80 -17.08
N TYR A 168 -4.57 4.95 -16.18
CA TYR A 168 -3.29 5.60 -16.48
C TYR A 168 -2.14 4.61 -16.38
N SER A 169 -1.19 4.71 -17.32
CA SER A 169 0.17 4.21 -17.10
C SER A 169 0.93 5.28 -16.32
N ALA A 170 1.39 4.98 -15.11
CA ALA A 170 2.16 5.90 -14.28
C ALA A 170 3.57 5.37 -14.04
N GLU A 171 4.57 6.21 -14.20
CA GLU A 171 5.98 5.88 -13.97
C GLU A 171 6.46 6.60 -12.72
N LEU A 172 6.89 5.84 -11.72
CA LEU A 172 7.40 6.35 -10.45
C LEU A 172 8.92 6.12 -10.40
N SER A 173 9.75 7.11 -10.09
CA SER A 173 11.17 6.89 -9.78
C SER A 173 11.39 6.89 -8.28
N PHE A 174 12.11 5.90 -7.78
CA PHE A 174 12.58 5.90 -6.41
C PHE A 174 13.76 6.86 -6.27
N SER A 175 13.64 7.80 -5.33
CA SER A 175 14.71 8.69 -4.92
C SER A 175 15.25 8.20 -3.59
N GLU A 176 16.47 7.67 -3.60
CA GLU A 176 17.19 7.25 -2.38
C GLU A 176 17.40 8.43 -1.41
N ALA A 177 17.65 9.63 -1.96
CA ALA A 177 17.87 10.84 -1.17
C ALA A 177 16.65 11.26 -0.33
N SER A 178 15.45 10.95 -0.81
CA SER A 178 14.19 11.28 -0.14
C SER A 178 13.45 10.04 0.37
N ASN A 179 14.01 8.84 0.15
CA ASN A 179 13.36 7.55 0.37
C ASN A 179 11.91 7.50 -0.14
N ALA A 180 11.67 8.05 -1.34
CA ALA A 180 10.31 8.26 -1.85
C ALA A 180 10.21 7.98 -3.36
N PHE A 181 9.05 7.48 -3.78
CA PHE A 181 8.68 7.36 -5.19
C PHE A 181 8.09 8.66 -5.72
N ASN A 182 8.73 9.24 -6.74
CA ASN A 182 8.31 10.45 -7.43
C ASN A 182 7.62 10.10 -8.74
N LEU A 183 6.47 10.72 -9.03
CA LEU A 183 5.83 10.58 -10.33
C LEU A 183 6.68 11.26 -11.41
N THR A 184 7.15 10.47 -12.36
CA THR A 184 8.01 10.90 -13.47
C THR A 184 7.32 10.84 -14.83
N GLY A 185 6.19 10.15 -14.94
CA GLY A 185 5.36 10.12 -16.14
C GLY A 185 3.95 9.63 -15.85
N ALA A 186 2.96 10.15 -16.58
CA ALA A 186 1.60 9.62 -16.59
C ALA A 186 1.02 9.75 -18.00
N THR A 187 0.59 8.64 -18.61
CA THR A 187 -0.07 8.65 -19.91
C THR A 187 -1.48 8.06 -19.78
N PRO A 188 -2.53 8.82 -20.13
CA PRO A 188 -3.89 8.31 -20.08
C PRO A 188 -4.12 7.29 -21.19
N PHE A 189 -4.73 6.15 -20.85
CA PHE A 189 -5.38 5.26 -21.81
C PHE A 189 -6.84 5.65 -21.92
N ARG A 190 -7.34 5.77 -23.16
CA ARG A 190 -8.77 5.78 -23.48
C ARG A 190 -9.19 4.40 -23.94
#